data_AF-A0A948MR64-F1
#
_entry.id   AF-A0A948MR64-F1
#
_cell.length_a   1.000
_cell.length_b   1.000
_cell.length_c   1.000
_cell.angle_alpha   90.00
_cell.angle_beta   90.00
_cell.angle_gamma   90.00
#
_symmetry.space_group_name_H-M   'P 1'
#
loop_
_entity.id
_entity.type
_entity.pdbx_description
1 polymer ?
#
loop_
_entity_poly.entity_id
_entity_poly.type
_entity_poly.pdbx_seq_one_letter_code
_entity_poly.pdbx_strand_id
1 'polypeptide(L)'
;MSFFAGLACAYPVEQRETERLGSIAVTYGGGKGRLWRGDTAALILTPRAFTPEDRLDRLPAAFMGGMSHLVFDGRLDNRNELIASLNLPAPDAARLGDAALVMAALERWGVDACPRFIGAFALAWWNELDRRLVLDIATEAGQPVATHILSLTPFRRIIKDYFMICESYYAAIRSSTPSQIEAIDMGRRGIHNEGSQTLMDRLDGKIL
;
A
#
# COMPACT_ATOMS: atom_id res chain seq x y z
N MET A 1 -9.75 -15.21 9.81
CA MET A 1 -9.38 -14.09 8.93
C MET A 1 -7.86 -13.92 9.00
N SER A 2 -7.17 -13.80 7.86
CA SER A 2 -5.77 -13.35 7.87
C SER A 2 -5.72 -11.89 8.28
N PHE A 3 -4.53 -11.35 8.48
CA PHE A 3 -4.34 -9.93 8.80
C PHE A 3 -3.23 -9.37 7.94
N PHE A 4 -3.46 -8.23 7.29
CA PHE A 4 -2.37 -7.44 6.74
C PHE A 4 -2.47 -5.98 7.13
N ALA A 5 -1.32 -5.34 7.15
CA ALA A 5 -1.19 -3.90 7.32
C ALA A 5 -0.05 -3.39 6.45
N GLY A 6 -0.06 -2.09 6.19
CA GLY A 6 0.96 -1.45 5.40
C GLY A 6 1.18 -0.01 5.84
N LEU A 7 2.37 0.49 5.52
CA LEU A 7 2.69 1.90 5.59
C LEU A 7 3.34 2.31 4.27
N ALA A 8 3.02 3.51 3.82
CA ALA A 8 3.63 4.12 2.65
C ALA A 8 4.09 5.52 3.04
N CYS A 9 5.37 5.80 2.83
CA CYS A 9 6.08 6.98 3.27
C CYS A 9 6.59 7.76 2.06
N ALA A 10 6.72 9.08 2.18
CA ALA A 10 7.42 9.84 1.15
C ALA A 10 8.96 9.71 1.25
N TYR A 11 9.44 9.11 2.34
CA TYR A 11 10.84 8.98 2.75
C TYR A 11 11.20 7.51 3.00
N PRO A 12 12.51 7.21 3.09
CA PRO A 12 12.99 5.91 3.53
C PRO A 12 12.25 5.41 4.77
N VAL A 13 11.61 4.25 4.68
CA VAL A 13 10.98 3.59 5.82
C VAL A 13 12.08 3.23 6.80
N GLU A 14 11.93 3.67 8.04
CA GLU A 14 12.89 3.42 9.11
C GLU A 14 12.61 2.10 9.84
N GLN A 15 13.64 1.55 10.48
CA GLN A 15 13.50 0.29 11.23
C GLN A 15 12.42 0.37 12.32
N ARG A 16 12.35 1.49 13.06
CA ARG A 16 11.33 1.71 14.09
C ARG A 16 9.90 1.64 13.56
N GLU A 17 9.67 2.02 12.30
CA GLU A 17 8.35 1.99 11.67
C GLU A 17 7.97 0.55 11.36
N THR A 18 8.91 -0.24 10.85
CA THR A 18 8.70 -1.68 10.63
C THR A 18 8.54 -2.47 11.92
N GLU A 19 9.21 -2.09 13.01
CA GLU A 19 9.02 -2.70 14.33
C GLU A 19 7.62 -2.44 14.87
N ARG A 20 7.11 -1.20 14.73
CA ARG A 20 5.72 -0.86 15.05
C ARG A 20 4.73 -1.67 14.23
N LEU A 21 4.98 -1.80 12.92
CA LEU A 21 4.15 -2.62 12.02
C LEU A 21 4.16 -4.10 12.46
N GLY A 22 5.30 -4.61 12.92
CA GLY A 22 5.43 -5.93 13.53
C GLY A 22 4.62 -6.09 14.82
N SER A 23 4.65 -5.10 15.72
CA SER A 23 3.82 -5.10 16.93
C SER A 23 2.32 -5.13 16.61
N ILE A 24 1.88 -4.35 15.62
CA ILE A 24 0.50 -4.35 15.14
C ILE A 24 0.10 -5.76 14.66
N ALA A 25 0.95 -6.42 13.87
CA ALA A 25 0.68 -7.78 13.39
C ALA A 25 0.58 -8.80 14.53
N VAL A 26 1.38 -8.68 15.59
CA VAL A 26 1.26 -9.54 16.78
C VAL A 26 -0.05 -9.28 17.51
N THR A 27 -0.38 -8.01 17.76
CA THR A 27 -1.58 -7.63 18.50
C THR A 27 -2.87 -8.00 17.77
N TYR A 28 -2.98 -7.70 16.48
CA TYR A 28 -4.23 -7.86 15.72
C TYR A 28 -4.24 -9.07 14.80
N GLY A 29 -3.08 -9.50 14.28
CA GLY A 29 -2.95 -10.69 13.44
C GLY A 29 -2.78 -11.99 14.21
N GLY A 30 -2.54 -11.92 15.52
CA GLY A 30 -2.39 -13.08 16.40
C GLY A 30 -1.05 -13.81 16.24
N GLY A 31 -0.03 -13.16 15.68
CA GLY A 31 1.29 -13.75 15.51
C GLY A 31 2.28 -12.87 14.75
N LYS A 32 3.53 -13.33 14.64
CA LYS A 32 4.54 -12.67 13.82
C LYS A 32 4.12 -12.75 12.35
N GLY A 33 3.95 -11.59 11.72
CA GLY A 33 3.69 -11.49 10.28
C GLY A 33 4.97 -11.62 9.45
N ARG A 34 4.80 -11.94 8.17
CA ARG A 34 5.83 -11.82 7.13
C ARG A 34 5.88 -10.36 6.68
N LEU A 35 7.04 -9.74 6.81
CA LEU A 35 7.25 -8.34 6.50
C LEU A 35 8.05 -8.20 5.21
N TRP A 36 7.59 -7.31 4.33
CA TRP A 36 8.39 -6.70 3.29
C TRP A 36 8.63 -5.23 3.63
N ARG A 37 9.83 -4.73 3.35
CA ARG A 37 10.23 -3.34 3.50
C ARG A 37 10.96 -2.92 2.22
N GLY A 38 10.39 -1.96 1.51
CA GLY A 38 11.05 -1.22 0.45
C GLY A 38 11.62 0.09 0.96
N ASP A 39 12.03 0.94 0.03
CA ASP A 39 12.51 2.27 0.37
C ASP A 39 11.37 3.10 0.92
N THR A 40 10.22 3.13 0.23
CA THR A 40 9.16 4.08 0.57
C THR A 40 7.85 3.44 1.02
N ALA A 41 7.85 2.13 1.23
CA ALA A 41 6.73 1.44 1.84
C ALA A 41 7.17 0.19 2.59
N ALA A 42 6.32 -0.28 3.48
CA ALA A 42 6.43 -1.61 4.08
C ALA A 42 5.05 -2.24 4.17
N LEU A 43 4.99 -3.55 3.94
CA LEU A 43 3.76 -4.35 3.99
C LEU A 43 4.02 -5.53 4.92
N ILE A 44 3.05 -5.87 5.75
CA ILE A 44 3.11 -7.05 6.60
C ILE A 44 1.85 -7.89 6.40
N LEU A 45 2.01 -9.21 6.35
CA LEU A 45 0.91 -10.16 6.32
C LEU A 45 1.14 -11.23 7.38
N THR A 46 0.16 -11.45 8.25
CA THR A 46 0.03 -12.64 9.08
C THR A 46 -0.96 -13.58 8.38
N PRO A 47 -0.46 -14.55 7.59
CA PRO A 47 -1.33 -15.40 6.77
C PRO A 47 -2.12 -16.37 7.65
N ARG A 48 -3.34 -16.68 7.24
CA ARG A 48 -4.02 -17.91 7.66
C ARG A 48 -4.36 -18.68 6.39
N ALA A 49 -3.71 -19.82 6.20
CA ALA A 49 -4.01 -20.67 5.05
C ALA A 49 -5.41 -21.26 5.22
N PHE A 50 -6.31 -20.94 4.29
CA PHE A 50 -7.65 -21.52 4.18
C PHE A 50 -7.67 -22.63 3.15
N THR A 51 -6.81 -22.54 2.12
CA THR A 51 -6.64 -23.55 1.08
C THR A 51 -5.21 -24.14 1.06
N PRO A 52 -5.00 -25.33 0.47
CA PRO A 52 -3.66 -25.84 0.22
C PRO A 52 -2.79 -24.90 -0.62
N GLU A 53 -3.38 -24.20 -1.57
CA GLU A 53 -2.75 -23.25 -2.49
C GLU A 53 -2.20 -22.02 -1.73
N ASP A 54 -2.92 -21.52 -0.71
CA ASP A 54 -2.47 -20.39 0.14
C ASP A 54 -1.14 -20.67 0.84
N ARG A 55 -0.80 -21.96 1.05
CA ARG A 55 0.47 -22.35 1.68
C ARG A 55 1.68 -22.11 0.76
N LEU A 56 1.44 -22.02 -0.54
CA LEU A 56 2.46 -21.72 -1.54
C LEU A 56 2.71 -20.22 -1.66
N ASP A 57 1.75 -19.40 -1.24
CA ASP A 57 1.85 -17.95 -1.31
C ASP A 57 2.89 -17.40 -0.33
N ARG A 58 3.93 -16.80 -0.91
CA ARG A 58 4.99 -16.06 -0.21
C ARG A 58 4.70 -14.57 -0.26
N LEU A 59 3.67 -14.15 0.48
CA LEU A 59 3.24 -12.76 0.58
C LEU A 59 3.81 -12.07 1.83
N PRO A 60 4.17 -10.76 1.76
CA PRO A 60 4.10 -9.89 0.58
C PRO A 60 5.05 -10.34 -0.55
N ALA A 61 4.57 -10.35 -1.78
CA ALA A 61 5.29 -10.88 -2.93
C ALA A 61 5.73 -9.76 -3.86
N ALA A 62 6.97 -9.86 -4.36
CA ALA A 62 7.52 -8.93 -5.32
C ALA A 62 7.30 -9.46 -6.76
N PHE A 63 6.98 -8.58 -7.70
CA PHE A 63 6.79 -8.87 -9.12
C PHE A 63 7.28 -7.69 -9.99
N MET A 64 7.28 -7.84 -11.32
CA MET A 64 7.81 -6.85 -12.27
C MET A 64 9.23 -6.40 -11.91
N GLY A 65 10.15 -7.36 -11.76
CA GLY A 65 11.55 -7.09 -11.41
C GLY A 65 11.77 -6.55 -9.99
N GLY A 66 10.81 -6.74 -9.09
CA GLY A 66 10.89 -6.28 -7.70
C GLY A 66 10.48 -4.82 -7.49
N MET A 67 9.89 -4.18 -8.49
CA MET A 67 9.36 -2.81 -8.38
C MET A 67 7.92 -2.76 -7.88
N SER A 68 7.23 -3.90 -7.90
CA SER A 68 5.84 -4.02 -7.46
C SER A 68 5.73 -5.05 -6.34
N HIS A 69 4.93 -4.72 -5.33
CA HIS A 69 4.78 -5.55 -4.13
C HIS A 69 3.30 -5.72 -3.78
N LEU A 70 2.85 -6.97 -3.70
CA LEU A 70 1.47 -7.33 -3.44
C LEU A 70 1.32 -8.00 -2.07
N VAL A 71 0.29 -7.60 -1.35
CA VAL A 71 -0.39 -8.45 -0.37
C VAL A 71 -1.79 -8.72 -0.88
N PHE A 72 -2.23 -9.97 -0.75
CA PHE A 72 -3.55 -10.44 -1.14
C PHE A 72 -4.05 -11.42 -0.06
N ASP A 73 -5.28 -11.25 0.37
CA ASP A 73 -5.98 -12.17 1.26
C ASP A 73 -7.37 -12.41 0.70
N GLY A 74 -7.67 -13.65 0.32
CA GLY A 74 -8.97 -14.00 -0.23
C GLY A 74 -8.91 -14.97 -1.38
N ARG A 75 -9.98 -15.00 -2.16
CA ARG A 75 -10.15 -15.88 -3.32
C ARG A 75 -10.75 -15.15 -4.52
N LEU A 76 -10.38 -15.60 -5.70
CA LEU A 76 -11.02 -15.20 -6.95
C LEU A 76 -12.02 -16.27 -7.38
N ASP A 77 -13.23 -15.85 -7.70
CA ASP A 77 -14.33 -16.71 -8.17
C ASP A 77 -14.32 -16.84 -9.70
N ASN A 78 -13.83 -15.83 -10.42
CA ASN A 78 -13.78 -15.81 -11.89
C ASN A 78 -12.42 -16.24 -12.48
N ARG A 79 -11.70 -17.16 -11.80
CA ARG A 79 -10.35 -17.61 -12.19
C ARG A 79 -10.25 -18.03 -13.65
N ASN A 80 -11.19 -18.84 -14.14
CA ASN A 80 -11.16 -19.36 -15.51
C ASN A 80 -11.24 -18.24 -16.56
N GLU A 81 -12.05 -17.21 -16.31
CA GLU A 81 -12.19 -16.05 -17.19
C GLU A 81 -10.90 -15.21 -17.20
N LEU A 82 -10.31 -14.99 -16.02
CA LEU A 82 -9.04 -14.28 -15.89
C LEU A 82 -7.90 -15.02 -16.59
N ILE A 83 -7.79 -16.34 -16.40
CA ILE A 83 -6.78 -17.18 -17.05
C ILE A 83 -6.91 -17.09 -18.58
N ALA A 84 -8.12 -17.21 -19.10
CA ALA A 84 -8.40 -17.09 -20.53
C ALA A 84 -8.00 -15.70 -21.05
N SER A 85 -8.40 -14.63 -20.34
CA SER A 85 -8.09 -13.25 -20.71
C SER A 85 -6.59 -12.94 -20.64
N LEU A 86 -5.88 -13.57 -19.69
CA LEU A 86 -4.43 -13.47 -19.54
C LEU A 86 -3.66 -14.32 -20.56
N ASN A 87 -4.34 -15.11 -21.39
CA ASN A 87 -3.72 -16.05 -22.33
C ASN A 87 -2.65 -16.94 -21.67
N LEU A 88 -2.84 -17.32 -20.41
CA LEU A 88 -1.91 -18.19 -19.71
C LEU A 88 -2.10 -19.65 -20.17
N PRO A 89 -1.03 -20.43 -20.38
CA PRO A 89 -1.15 -21.85 -20.69
C PRO A 89 -1.94 -22.57 -19.59
N ALA A 90 -3.04 -23.24 -19.97
CA ALA A 90 -3.96 -23.88 -19.01
C ALA A 90 -3.29 -24.83 -17.98
N PRO A 91 -2.27 -25.66 -18.35
CA PRO A 91 -1.59 -26.52 -17.38
C PRO A 91 -0.82 -25.76 -16.30
N ASP A 92 -0.26 -24.60 -16.65
CA ASP A 92 0.52 -23.76 -15.73
C ASP A 92 -0.42 -22.89 -14.89
N ALA A 93 -1.47 -22.36 -15.51
CA ALA A 93 -2.46 -21.50 -14.87
C ALA A 93 -3.29 -22.23 -13.80
N ALA A 94 -3.60 -23.52 -14.01
CA ALA A 94 -4.35 -24.33 -13.06
C ALA A 94 -3.62 -24.54 -11.72
N ARG A 95 -2.29 -24.34 -11.69
CA ARG A 95 -1.46 -24.49 -10.49
C ARG A 95 -1.18 -23.18 -9.75
N LEU A 96 -1.59 -22.04 -10.32
CA LEU A 96 -1.37 -20.74 -9.71
C LEU A 96 -2.32 -20.53 -8.53
N GLY A 97 -1.84 -19.96 -7.42
CA GLY A 97 -2.69 -19.38 -6.39
C GLY A 97 -3.40 -18.11 -6.89
N ASP A 98 -4.43 -17.66 -6.19
CA ASP A 98 -5.16 -16.43 -6.56
C ASP A 98 -4.26 -15.20 -6.52
N ALA A 99 -3.36 -15.11 -5.54
CA ALA A 99 -2.38 -14.02 -5.48
C ALA A 99 -1.49 -13.96 -6.74
N ALA A 100 -1.11 -15.12 -7.30
CA ALA A 100 -0.32 -15.18 -8.52
C ALA A 100 -1.13 -14.75 -9.76
N LEU A 101 -2.42 -15.08 -9.83
CA LEU A 101 -3.31 -14.58 -10.88
C LEU A 101 -3.50 -13.05 -10.78
N VAL A 102 -3.63 -12.52 -9.57
CA VAL A 102 -3.68 -11.07 -9.33
C VAL A 102 -2.40 -10.40 -9.81
N MET A 103 -1.21 -10.90 -9.44
CA MET A 103 0.06 -10.34 -9.89
C MET A 103 0.17 -10.36 -11.43
N ALA A 104 -0.17 -11.46 -12.08
CA ALA A 104 -0.15 -11.56 -13.54
C ALA A 104 -1.12 -10.56 -14.21
N ALA A 105 -2.30 -10.35 -13.63
CA ALA A 105 -3.27 -9.36 -14.11
C ALA A 105 -2.79 -7.92 -13.93
N LEU A 106 -2.25 -7.59 -12.76
CA LEU A 106 -1.69 -6.26 -12.49
C LEU A 106 -0.46 -5.97 -13.37
N GLU A 107 0.37 -6.97 -13.63
CA GLU A 107 1.51 -6.84 -14.55
C GLU A 107 1.05 -6.57 -15.98
N ARG A 108 -0.02 -7.24 -16.43
CA ARG A 108 -0.50 -7.11 -17.82
C ARG A 108 -1.34 -5.87 -18.07
N TRP A 109 -2.21 -5.50 -17.13
CA TRP A 109 -3.24 -4.47 -17.32
C TRP A 109 -3.12 -3.31 -16.35
N GLY A 110 -2.16 -3.33 -15.42
CA GLY A 110 -2.03 -2.28 -14.40
C GLY A 110 -3.30 -2.19 -13.55
N VAL A 111 -3.71 -0.96 -13.24
CA VAL A 111 -4.90 -0.69 -12.42
C VAL A 111 -6.21 -1.08 -13.10
N ASP A 112 -6.22 -1.23 -14.43
CA ASP A 112 -7.40 -1.69 -15.19
C ASP A 112 -7.70 -3.19 -14.96
N ALA A 113 -6.85 -3.88 -14.19
CA ALA A 113 -7.12 -5.22 -13.70
C ALA A 113 -8.15 -5.24 -12.56
N CYS A 114 -8.25 -4.20 -11.72
CA CYS A 114 -9.11 -4.19 -10.53
C CYS A 114 -10.58 -4.52 -10.84
N PRO A 115 -11.23 -3.91 -11.86
CA PRO A 115 -12.62 -4.24 -12.20
C PRO A 115 -12.84 -5.68 -12.68
N ARG A 116 -11.76 -6.43 -12.94
CA ARG A 116 -11.82 -7.82 -13.42
C ARG A 116 -11.74 -8.83 -12.28
N PHE A 117 -11.44 -8.40 -11.06
CA PHE A 117 -11.37 -9.30 -9.90
C PHE A 117 -12.78 -9.50 -9.33
N ILE A 118 -13.26 -10.74 -9.40
CA ILE A 118 -14.55 -11.13 -8.82
C ILE A 118 -14.26 -12.16 -7.75
N GLY A 119 -14.70 -11.91 -6.53
CA GLY A 119 -14.54 -12.84 -5.41
C GLY A 119 -14.52 -12.14 -4.07
N ALA A 120 -14.16 -12.88 -3.03
CA ALA A 120 -14.05 -12.38 -1.67
C ALA A 120 -12.58 -12.13 -1.35
N PHE A 121 -12.15 -10.86 -1.33
CA PHE A 121 -10.74 -10.54 -1.17
C PHE A 121 -10.49 -9.15 -0.58
N ALA A 122 -9.27 -8.97 -0.07
CA ALA A 122 -8.66 -7.68 0.17
C ALA A 122 -7.22 -7.72 -0.35
N LEU A 123 -6.82 -6.70 -1.10
CA LEU A 123 -5.47 -6.58 -1.62
C LEU A 123 -4.89 -5.19 -1.38
N ALA A 124 -3.57 -5.17 -1.24
CA ALA A 124 -2.76 -3.97 -1.25
C ALA A 124 -1.59 -4.16 -2.22
N TRP A 125 -1.50 -3.30 -3.23
CA TRP A 125 -0.40 -3.27 -4.18
C TRP A 125 0.34 -1.95 -4.09
N TRP A 126 1.65 -2.03 -3.80
CA TRP A 126 2.57 -0.90 -3.87
C TRP A 126 3.44 -1.00 -5.12
N ASN A 127 3.50 0.08 -5.91
CA ASN A 127 4.41 0.24 -7.03
C ASN A 127 5.45 1.32 -6.71
N GLU A 128 6.73 0.94 -6.67
CA GLU A 128 7.84 1.83 -6.33
C GLU A 128 8.13 2.87 -7.43
N LEU A 129 7.85 2.55 -8.70
CA LEU A 129 8.22 3.42 -9.84
C LEU A 129 7.41 4.72 -9.84
N ASP A 130 6.09 4.62 -9.64
CA ASP A 130 5.19 5.77 -9.64
C ASP A 130 4.63 6.11 -8.24
N ARG A 131 5.16 5.43 -7.21
CA ARG A 131 4.79 5.56 -5.80
C ARG A 131 3.28 5.45 -5.61
N ARG A 132 2.68 4.44 -6.24
CA ARG A 132 1.23 4.24 -6.25
C ARG A 132 0.86 3.11 -5.31
N LEU A 133 -0.08 3.43 -4.41
CA LEU A 133 -0.79 2.46 -3.60
C LEU A 133 -2.14 2.17 -4.25
N VAL A 134 -2.44 0.89 -4.43
CA VAL A 134 -3.76 0.38 -4.80
C VAL A 134 -4.27 -0.44 -3.62
N LEU A 135 -5.47 -0.10 -3.14
CA LEU A 135 -6.25 -0.92 -2.22
C LEU A 135 -7.51 -1.34 -2.96
N ASP A 136 -7.81 -2.63 -2.96
CA ASP A 136 -9.04 -3.15 -3.58
C ASP A 136 -9.65 -4.22 -2.67
N ILE A 137 -10.91 -4.05 -2.34
CA ILE A 137 -11.58 -4.82 -1.28
C ILE A 137 -12.97 -5.20 -1.77
N ALA A 138 -13.30 -6.48 -1.63
CA ALA A 138 -14.61 -7.05 -1.88
C ALA A 138 -15.07 -7.91 -0.69
N THR A 139 -16.37 -7.87 -0.41
CA THR A 139 -17.00 -8.64 0.67
C THR A 139 -16.99 -10.15 0.41
N GLU A 140 -17.35 -10.94 1.41
CA GLU A 140 -17.54 -12.40 1.26
C GLU A 140 -18.57 -12.79 0.18
N ALA A 141 -19.54 -11.91 -0.09
CA ALA A 141 -20.55 -12.09 -1.14
C ALA A 141 -20.08 -11.58 -2.52
N GLY A 142 -18.81 -11.20 -2.67
CA GLY A 142 -18.24 -10.69 -3.91
C GLY A 142 -18.64 -9.24 -4.25
N GLN A 143 -19.28 -8.52 -3.32
CA GLN A 143 -19.64 -7.12 -3.54
C GLN A 143 -18.44 -6.20 -3.32
N PRO A 144 -18.13 -5.27 -4.25
CA PRO A 144 -17.08 -4.28 -4.05
C PRO A 144 -17.34 -3.43 -2.80
N VAL A 145 -16.32 -3.25 -1.98
CA VAL A 145 -16.33 -2.36 -0.80
C VAL A 145 -15.66 -1.04 -1.14
N ALA A 146 -14.42 -1.11 -1.65
CA ALA A 146 -13.65 0.07 -2.01
C ALA A 146 -12.51 -0.30 -2.97
N THR A 147 -12.26 0.57 -3.94
CA THR A 147 -11.04 0.57 -4.75
C THR A 147 -10.40 1.95 -4.65
N HIS A 148 -9.29 2.05 -3.91
CA HIS A 148 -8.54 3.29 -3.76
C HIS A 148 -7.23 3.21 -4.53
N ILE A 149 -7.07 4.11 -5.50
CA ILE A 149 -5.82 4.26 -6.27
C ILE A 149 -5.23 5.63 -5.94
N LEU A 150 -4.09 5.64 -5.25
CA LEU A 150 -3.45 6.85 -4.75
C LEU A 150 -1.96 6.88 -5.12
N SER A 151 -1.55 7.90 -5.89
CA SER A 151 -0.12 8.19 -6.05
C SER A 151 0.35 9.09 -4.92
N LEU A 152 1.49 8.75 -4.31
CA LEU A 152 2.15 9.56 -3.30
C LEU A 152 3.12 10.59 -3.87
N THR A 153 3.38 10.56 -5.18
CA THR A 153 4.26 11.50 -5.87
C THR A 153 3.92 12.99 -5.60
N PRO A 154 2.64 13.42 -5.61
CA PRO A 154 2.27 14.81 -5.33
C PRO A 154 2.68 15.32 -3.95
N PHE A 155 2.79 14.43 -2.95
CA PHE A 155 3.14 14.82 -1.58
C PHE A 155 4.65 15.01 -1.36
N ARG A 156 5.48 14.58 -2.33
CA ARG A 156 6.95 14.57 -2.18
C ARG A 156 7.51 15.96 -1.87
N ARG A 157 7.04 16.99 -2.57
CA ARG A 157 7.48 18.38 -2.33
C ARG A 157 7.05 18.86 -0.95
N ILE A 158 5.77 18.71 -0.65
CA ILE A 158 5.15 19.18 0.60
C ILE A 158 5.89 18.61 1.81
N ILE A 159 6.17 17.30 1.79
CA ILE A 159 6.83 16.65 2.92
C ILE A 159 8.31 17.06 3.00
N LYS A 160 8.98 17.29 1.85
CA LYS A 160 10.34 17.85 1.84
C LYS A 160 10.42 19.23 2.45
N ASP A 161 9.51 20.11 2.05
CA ASP A 161 9.47 21.46 2.56
C ASP A 161 9.11 21.45 4.06
N TYR A 162 8.24 20.52 4.49
CA TYR A 162 7.95 20.30 5.90
C TYR A 162 9.19 19.95 6.72
N PHE A 163 10.01 19.00 6.27
CA PHE A 163 11.25 18.63 6.97
C PHE A 163 12.23 19.81 7.06
N MET A 164 12.39 20.58 5.98
CA MET A 164 13.22 21.79 6.00
C MET A 164 12.74 22.82 7.03
N ILE A 165 11.42 23.00 7.16
CA ILE A 165 10.85 23.87 8.20
C ILE A 165 11.10 23.32 9.60
N CYS A 166 10.95 22.02 9.82
CA CYS A 166 11.25 21.39 11.11
C CYS A 166 12.72 21.59 11.50
N GLU A 167 13.67 21.38 10.57
CA GLU A 167 15.09 21.65 10.81
C GLU A 167 15.35 23.11 11.16
N SER A 168 14.73 24.04 10.42
CA SER A 168 14.82 25.48 10.69
C SER A 168 14.28 25.83 12.07
N TYR A 169 13.16 25.22 12.48
CA TYR A 169 12.58 25.39 13.81
C TYR A 169 13.53 24.89 14.92
N TYR A 170 14.11 23.69 14.77
CA TYR A 170 15.06 23.14 15.74
C TYR A 170 16.36 23.95 15.85
N ALA A 171 16.78 24.59 14.76
CA ALA A 171 17.89 25.54 14.80
C ALA A 171 17.49 26.82 15.53
N ALA A 172 16.31 27.36 15.21
CA ALA A 172 15.83 28.64 15.73
C ALA A 172 15.49 28.62 17.21
N ILE A 173 14.89 27.54 17.73
CA ILE A 173 14.43 27.47 19.13
C ILE A 173 15.56 27.66 20.17
N ARG A 174 16.82 27.45 19.76
CA ARG A 174 17.99 27.59 20.65
C ARG A 174 18.50 29.02 20.79
N SER A 175 18.24 29.89 19.83
CA SER A 175 18.91 31.21 19.76
C SER A 175 18.10 32.33 19.10
N SER A 176 16.94 32.04 18.51
CA SER A 176 16.13 33.02 17.78
C SER A 176 15.10 33.70 18.68
N THR A 177 14.66 34.88 18.24
CA THR A 177 13.61 35.64 18.93
C THR A 177 12.23 34.97 18.79
N PRO A 178 11.28 35.21 19.71
CA PRO A 178 9.92 34.68 19.61
C PRO A 178 9.23 35.00 18.28
N SER A 179 9.40 36.20 17.73
CA SER A 179 8.81 36.59 16.44
C SER A 179 9.37 35.81 15.25
N GLN A 180 10.67 35.48 15.27
CA GLN A 180 11.28 34.63 14.24
C GLN A 180 10.78 33.20 14.33
N ILE A 181 10.61 32.66 15.55
CA ILE A 181 10.04 31.32 15.76
C ILE A 181 8.59 31.28 15.28
N GLU A 182 7.80 32.33 15.56
CA GLU A 182 6.41 32.45 15.09
C GLU A 182 6.33 32.48 13.56
N ALA A 183 7.23 33.21 12.89
CA ALA A 183 7.28 33.21 11.42
C ALA A 183 7.55 31.81 10.83
N ILE A 184 8.44 31.03 11.45
CA ILE A 184 8.71 29.64 11.04
C ILE A 184 7.46 28.77 11.26
N ASP A 185 6.77 28.92 12.40
CA ASP A 185 5.54 28.15 12.66
C ASP A 185 4.39 28.52 11.71
N MET A 186 4.26 29.79 11.34
CA MET A 186 3.30 30.21 10.30
C MET A 186 3.59 29.51 8.97
N GLY A 187 4.85 29.43 8.56
CA GLY A 187 5.28 28.66 7.39
C GLY A 187 4.93 27.18 7.51
N ARG A 188 5.19 26.57 8.68
CA ARG A 188 4.84 25.18 8.98
C ARG A 188 3.36 24.90 8.78
N ARG A 189 2.50 25.79 9.29
CA ARG A 189 1.03 25.69 9.14
C ARG A 189 0.60 25.82 7.68
N GLY A 190 1.24 26.70 6.92
CA GLY A 190 1.01 26.82 5.47
C GLY A 190 1.24 25.51 4.73
N ILE A 191 2.38 24.84 4.99
CA ILE A 191 2.69 23.54 4.38
C ILE A 191 1.70 22.45 4.79
N HIS A 192 1.31 22.41 6.07
CA HIS A 192 0.29 21.46 6.54
C HIS A 192 -1.05 21.64 5.83
N ASN A 193 -1.47 22.88 5.62
CA ASN A 193 -2.71 23.19 4.90
C ASN A 193 -2.60 22.78 3.42
N GLU A 194 -1.48 23.07 2.75
CA GLU A 194 -1.22 22.63 1.37
C GLU A 194 -1.26 21.10 1.25
N GLY A 195 -0.64 20.40 2.20
CA GLY A 195 -0.65 18.94 2.29
C GLY A 195 -2.05 18.37 2.47
N SER A 196 -2.83 18.96 3.37
CA SER A 196 -4.21 18.56 3.64
C SER A 196 -5.09 18.79 2.41
N GLN A 197 -4.95 19.94 1.74
CA GLN A 197 -5.69 20.23 0.51
C GLN A 197 -5.33 19.24 -0.60
N THR A 198 -4.03 18.98 -0.80
CA THR A 198 -3.57 17.98 -1.77
C THR A 198 -4.15 16.60 -1.47
N LEU A 199 -4.25 16.21 -0.19
CA LEU A 199 -4.84 14.95 0.21
C LEU A 199 -6.33 14.89 -0.13
N MET A 200 -7.08 15.94 0.22
CA MET A 200 -8.51 16.05 -0.11
C MET A 200 -8.72 15.95 -1.63
N ASP A 201 -7.99 16.72 -2.44
CA ASP A 201 -8.11 16.71 -3.90
C ASP A 201 -7.80 15.33 -4.51
N ARG A 202 -6.87 14.57 -3.91
CA ARG A 202 -6.49 13.23 -4.40
C ARG A 202 -7.44 12.13 -3.99
N LEU A 203 -8.21 12.35 -2.93
CA LEU A 203 -9.21 11.42 -2.40
C LEU A 203 -10.63 11.79 -2.85
N ASP A 204 -10.82 12.95 -3.45
CA ASP A 204 -12.10 13.39 -3.99
C ASP A 204 -12.68 12.35 -4.96
N GLY A 205 -13.95 12.00 -4.73
CA GLY A 205 -14.66 10.93 -5.43
C GLY A 205 -14.13 9.50 -5.21
N LYS A 206 -13.16 9.28 -4.31
CA LYS A 206 -12.58 7.95 -4.03
C LYS A 206 -12.97 7.37 -2.69
N ILE A 207 -13.39 8.18 -1.73
CA ILE A 207 -13.80 7.74 -0.39
C ILE A 207 -15.33 7.87 -0.29
N LEU A 208 -15.97 6.86 0.33
CA LEU A 208 -17.42 6.76 0.55
C LEU A 208 -17.91 7.69 1.67
#